data_AF-A0A7U2FAD3-F1
#
_entry.id   AF-A0A7U2FAD3-F1
#
_cell.length_a   1.000
_cell.length_b   1.000
_cell.length_c   1.000
_cell.angle_alpha   90.00
_cell.angle_beta   90.00
_cell.angle_gamma   90.00
#
_symmetry.space_group_name_H-M   'P 1'
#
loop_
_entity.id
_entity.type
_entity.pdbx_description
1 polymer ?
#
loop_
_entity_poly.entity_id
_entity_poly.type
_entity_poly.pdbx_seq_one_letter_code
_entity_poly.pdbx_strand_id
1 'polypeptide(L)'
;MKTPSKPTRACTTKQMNFEPSQMVTIRVGDSPEYKDFIAHESFLTSRSEFFRRAMNGSWTEAESRVVKLPEDEPAIFAIYLNLEELASLEFLAFSNLITPEYEDIFRMYVLAEKLQDKGAKNGALAAAVSVSEVMDSANNSTVPAAEIANLVYKGTPEGSPGRRLVIDMYGMLPFRSLFSDVEGIPFHRDALNDLVEMLNKSYQKKDGYGGHWFAKDKNQKLYLEEEE
;
A
#
# COMPACT_ATOMS: atom_id res chain seq x y z
N MET A 1 -19.55 -31.62 -42.85
CA MET A 1 -19.75 -32.00 -41.43
C MET A 1 -19.10 -30.91 -40.57
N LYS A 2 -19.88 -30.15 -39.79
CA LYS A 2 -19.36 -29.12 -38.86
C LYS A 2 -19.19 -29.75 -37.49
N THR A 3 -18.00 -29.66 -36.91
CA THR A 3 -17.69 -30.10 -35.54
C THR A 3 -18.42 -29.22 -34.51
N PRO A 4 -18.95 -29.78 -33.40
CA PRO A 4 -19.63 -28.98 -32.38
C PRO A 4 -18.61 -28.18 -31.56
N SER A 5 -18.90 -26.90 -31.32
CA SER A 5 -18.11 -26.03 -30.44
C SER A 5 -18.24 -26.49 -28.99
N LYS A 6 -17.10 -26.60 -28.29
CA LYS A 6 -17.07 -26.91 -26.86
C LYS A 6 -17.82 -25.83 -26.07
N PRO A 7 -18.56 -26.20 -25.00
CA PRO A 7 -19.22 -25.21 -24.16
C PRO A 7 -18.17 -24.35 -23.44
N THR A 8 -18.22 -23.05 -23.68
CA THR A 8 -17.51 -22.05 -22.91
C THR A 8 -17.98 -22.15 -21.47
N ARG A 9 -17.09 -22.54 -20.55
CA ARG A 9 -17.38 -22.46 -19.11
C ARG A 9 -17.53 -20.98 -18.76
N ALA A 10 -18.77 -20.55 -18.50
CA ALA A 10 -19.02 -19.30 -17.81
C ALA A 10 -18.39 -19.43 -16.42
N CYS A 11 -17.52 -18.48 -16.06
CA CYS A 11 -17.10 -18.31 -14.69
C CYS A 11 -18.37 -18.00 -13.90
N THR A 12 -18.81 -18.92 -13.05
CA THR A 12 -19.94 -18.69 -12.16
C THR A 12 -19.48 -17.71 -11.09
N THR A 13 -19.48 -16.41 -11.39
CA THR A 13 -19.35 -15.37 -10.38
C THR A 13 -20.48 -15.64 -9.38
N LYS A 14 -20.13 -15.98 -8.13
CA LYS A 14 -21.10 -16.08 -7.04
C LYS A 14 -21.89 -14.78 -7.07
N GLN A 15 -23.17 -14.86 -7.41
CA GLN A 15 -24.06 -13.71 -7.43
C GLN A 15 -24.02 -13.08 -6.04
N MET A 16 -23.62 -11.82 -5.94
CA MET A 16 -23.64 -11.12 -4.66
C MET A 16 -25.10 -10.99 -4.23
N ASN A 17 -25.42 -11.54 -3.06
CA ASN A 17 -26.75 -11.47 -2.49
C ASN A 17 -26.80 -10.27 -1.53
N PHE A 18 -27.77 -9.38 -1.69
CA PHE A 18 -27.81 -8.10 -0.99
C PHE A 18 -28.65 -8.16 0.29
N GLU A 19 -28.68 -9.33 0.95
CA GLU A 19 -29.38 -9.49 2.20
C GLU A 19 -28.68 -8.70 3.33
N PRO A 20 -29.41 -7.99 4.20
CA PRO A 20 -28.82 -7.24 5.31
C PRO A 20 -27.94 -8.09 6.23
N SER A 21 -28.23 -9.39 6.34
CA SER A 21 -27.46 -10.37 7.11
C SER A 21 -26.03 -10.56 6.60
N GLN A 22 -25.74 -10.21 5.34
CA GLN A 22 -24.44 -10.35 4.70
C GLN A 22 -23.64 -9.05 4.66
N MET A 23 -24.20 -7.95 5.17
CA MET A 23 -23.49 -6.69 5.33
C MET A 23 -22.69 -6.70 6.64
N VAL A 24 -21.53 -6.05 6.62
CA VAL A 24 -20.67 -5.84 7.78
C VAL A 24 -20.48 -4.34 7.94
N THR A 25 -20.65 -3.84 9.16
CA THR A 25 -20.32 -2.47 9.52
C THR A 25 -18.87 -2.42 9.99
N ILE A 26 -18.06 -1.57 9.37
CA ILE A 26 -16.68 -1.30 9.76
C ILE A 26 -16.65 0.10 10.36
N ARG A 27 -16.41 0.16 11.66
CA ARG A 27 -16.30 1.40 12.41
C ARG A 27 -14.84 1.82 12.50
N VAL A 28 -14.49 2.92 11.84
CA VAL A 28 -13.11 3.41 11.72
C VAL A 28 -12.93 4.70 12.51
N GLY A 29 -11.85 4.81 13.27
CA GLY A 29 -11.58 5.91 14.19
C GLY A 29 -12.20 5.70 15.58
N ASP A 30 -11.79 6.54 16.52
CA ASP A 30 -12.27 6.49 17.91
C ASP A 30 -13.32 7.57 18.21
N SER A 31 -14.04 7.42 19.31
CA SER A 31 -15.02 8.38 19.78
C SER A 31 -14.39 9.76 20.04
N PRO A 32 -15.05 10.88 19.65
CA PRO A 32 -16.39 10.98 19.07
C PRO A 32 -16.43 11.04 17.52
N GLU A 33 -15.30 10.84 16.82
CA GLU A 33 -15.15 11.16 15.39
C GLU A 33 -15.11 9.94 14.47
N TYR A 34 -15.50 8.76 14.96
CA TYR A 34 -15.53 7.55 14.14
C TYR A 34 -16.50 7.67 12.95
N LYS A 35 -16.22 6.90 11.89
CA LYS A 35 -17.09 6.75 10.73
C LYS A 35 -17.41 5.28 10.49
N ASP A 36 -18.69 4.99 10.24
CA ASP A 36 -19.15 3.67 9.87
C ASP A 36 -19.16 3.51 8.34
N PHE A 37 -18.54 2.45 7.86
CA PHE A 37 -18.57 1.98 6.49
C PHE A 37 -19.38 0.69 6.43
N ILE A 38 -20.13 0.47 5.36
CA ILE A 38 -20.91 -0.76 5.19
C ILE A 38 -20.43 -1.44 3.91
N ALA A 39 -19.98 -2.68 4.03
CA ALA A 39 -19.51 -3.48 2.91
C ALA A 39 -20.03 -4.91 3.01
N HIS A 40 -20.07 -5.60 1.87
CA HIS A 40 -20.49 -7.00 1.83
C HIS A 40 -19.41 -7.89 2.43
N GLU A 41 -19.79 -8.87 3.27
CA GLU A 41 -18.85 -9.78 3.92
C GLU A 41 -17.99 -10.53 2.91
N SER A 42 -18.60 -11.03 1.82
CA SER A 42 -17.84 -11.77 0.80
C SER A 42 -16.81 -10.88 0.11
N PHE A 43 -17.08 -9.58 -0.02
CA PHE A 43 -16.12 -8.63 -0.57
C PHE A 43 -14.92 -8.49 0.36
N LEU A 44 -15.14 -8.30 1.66
CA LEU A 44 -14.06 -8.16 2.64
C LEU A 44 -13.26 -9.45 2.83
N THR A 45 -13.94 -10.58 3.05
CA THR A 45 -13.33 -11.87 3.40
C THR A 45 -12.63 -12.58 2.23
N SER A 46 -12.99 -12.25 0.99
CA SER A 46 -12.32 -12.80 -0.20
C SER A 46 -10.91 -12.25 -0.37
N ARG A 47 -10.69 -10.97 0.00
CA ARG A 47 -9.42 -10.27 -0.19
C ARG A 47 -8.56 -10.11 1.07
N SER A 48 -9.18 -10.05 2.24
CA SER A 48 -8.49 -9.79 3.51
C SER A 48 -8.60 -10.98 4.45
N GLU A 49 -7.45 -11.52 4.86
CA GLU A 49 -7.38 -12.59 5.85
C GLU A 49 -7.82 -12.10 7.25
N PHE A 50 -7.57 -10.83 7.58
CA PHE A 50 -8.08 -10.21 8.80
C PHE A 50 -9.61 -10.31 8.87
N PHE A 51 -10.32 -9.83 7.84
CA PHE A 51 -11.77 -9.90 7.80
C PHE A 51 -12.26 -11.34 7.73
N ARG A 52 -11.58 -12.23 6.98
CA ARG A 52 -11.91 -13.65 6.94
C ARG A 52 -11.90 -14.29 8.34
N ARG A 53 -10.93 -13.94 9.17
CA ARG A 53 -10.84 -14.43 10.57
C ARG A 53 -11.86 -13.77 11.47
N ALA A 54 -12.08 -12.46 11.34
CA ALA A 54 -13.06 -11.72 12.12
C ALA A 54 -14.49 -12.26 11.91
N MET A 55 -14.81 -12.70 10.69
CA MET A 55 -16.17 -13.14 10.33
C MET A 55 -16.40 -14.65 10.45
N ASN A 56 -15.36 -15.49 10.48
CA ASN A 56 -15.50 -16.96 10.57
C ASN A 56 -15.30 -17.56 11.98
N GLY A 57 -15.09 -16.73 13.01
CA GLY A 57 -14.83 -17.21 14.37
C GLY A 57 -16.00 -17.03 15.33
N SER A 58 -15.83 -17.50 16.56
CA SER A 58 -16.75 -17.26 17.68
C SER A 58 -16.53 -15.91 18.36
N TRP A 59 -16.09 -14.90 17.60
CA TRP A 59 -15.77 -13.58 18.10
C TRP A 59 -17.02 -12.69 18.11
N THR A 60 -17.04 -11.69 18.98
CA THR A 60 -18.17 -10.76 19.11
C THR A 60 -18.47 -10.03 17.79
N GLU A 61 -17.47 -9.83 16.94
CA GLU A 61 -17.58 -9.21 15.61
C GLU A 61 -18.45 -10.04 14.66
N ALA A 62 -18.33 -11.39 14.70
CA ALA A 62 -19.12 -12.27 13.85
C ALA A 62 -20.61 -12.25 14.25
N GLU A 63 -20.89 -12.19 15.56
CA GLU A 63 -22.25 -12.10 16.09
C GLU A 63 -22.86 -10.70 15.89
N SER A 64 -22.10 -9.65 16.20
CA SER A 64 -22.57 -8.27 16.14
C SER A 64 -22.57 -7.67 14.73
N ARG A 65 -21.84 -8.28 13.79
CA ARG A 65 -21.61 -7.77 12.43
C ARG A 65 -20.93 -6.39 12.40
N VAL A 66 -20.22 -6.04 13.46
CA VAL A 66 -19.47 -4.78 13.59
C VAL A 66 -18.00 -5.08 13.85
N VAL A 67 -17.13 -4.64 12.94
CA VAL A 67 -15.67 -4.67 13.12
C VAL A 67 -15.19 -3.26 13.46
N LYS A 68 -14.39 -3.12 14.52
CA LYS A 68 -13.88 -1.82 14.97
C LYS A 68 -12.40 -1.65 14.66
N LEU A 69 -12.05 -0.47 14.16
CA LEU A 69 -10.72 -0.04 13.74
C LEU A 69 -10.41 1.34 14.39
N PRO A 70 -10.26 1.41 15.72
CA PRO A 70 -10.24 2.69 16.44
C PRO A 70 -8.98 3.53 16.21
N GLU A 71 -7.86 2.88 15.87
CA GLU A 71 -6.56 3.54 15.63
C GLU A 71 -6.38 3.96 14.16
N ASP A 72 -7.32 3.61 13.28
CA ASP A 72 -7.22 3.83 11.84
C ASP A 72 -8.02 5.07 11.42
N GLU A 73 -7.58 5.70 10.33
CA GLU A 73 -8.17 6.93 9.84
C GLU A 73 -9.29 6.66 8.82
N PRO A 74 -10.50 7.25 8.99
CA PRO A 74 -11.61 7.05 8.06
C PRO A 74 -11.28 7.38 6.60
N ALA A 75 -10.46 8.39 6.34
CA ALA A 75 -10.05 8.78 5.00
C ALA A 75 -9.24 7.67 4.31
N ILE A 76 -8.26 7.11 5.02
CA ILE A 76 -7.41 6.03 4.51
C ILE A 76 -8.22 4.73 4.30
N PHE A 77 -9.16 4.43 5.19
CA PHE A 77 -10.05 3.28 4.99
C PHE A 77 -10.98 3.47 3.79
N ALA A 78 -11.42 4.69 3.51
CA ALA A 78 -12.20 4.98 2.30
C ALA A 78 -11.37 4.74 1.03
N ILE A 79 -10.08 5.12 1.02
CA ILE A 79 -9.15 4.82 -0.08
C ILE A 79 -8.99 3.31 -0.24
N TYR A 80 -8.81 2.57 0.87
CA TYR A 80 -8.71 1.11 0.86
C TYR A 80 -9.94 0.43 0.22
N LEU A 81 -11.16 0.89 0.52
CA LEU A 81 -12.37 0.34 -0.11
C LEU A 81 -12.43 0.63 -1.62
N ASN A 82 -11.88 1.76 -2.06
CA ASN A 82 -11.90 2.23 -3.45
C ASN A 82 -10.57 2.00 -4.18
N LEU A 83 -9.82 0.97 -3.81
CA LEU A 83 -8.51 0.64 -4.39
C LEU A 83 -8.48 0.53 -5.93
N GLU A 84 -9.58 0.11 -6.56
CA GLU A 84 -9.71 0.11 -8.02
C GLU A 84 -9.69 1.53 -8.61
N GLU A 85 -10.24 2.51 -7.89
CA GLU A 85 -10.21 3.92 -8.29
C GLU A 85 -8.79 4.49 -8.19
N LEU A 86 -8.01 4.07 -7.19
CA LEU A 86 -6.60 4.47 -7.01
C LEU A 86 -5.71 4.00 -8.17
N ALA A 87 -5.94 2.79 -8.68
CA ALA A 87 -5.24 2.26 -9.85
C ALA A 87 -5.65 2.97 -11.17
N SER A 88 -6.79 3.67 -11.17
CA SER A 88 -7.36 4.37 -12.32
C SER A 88 -7.17 5.89 -12.30
N LEU A 89 -6.43 6.45 -11.33
CA LEU A 89 -6.16 7.88 -11.27
C LEU A 89 -5.47 8.35 -12.57
N GLU A 90 -6.27 8.96 -13.45
CA GLU A 90 -5.81 9.48 -14.73
C GLU A 90 -4.81 10.64 -14.52
N PHE A 91 -3.69 10.50 -15.22
CA PHE A 91 -2.35 11.02 -14.94
C PHE A 91 -2.10 12.53 -15.20
N LEU A 92 -3.09 13.43 -15.17
CA LEU A 92 -2.91 14.77 -15.79
C LEU A 92 -3.22 16.03 -14.96
N ALA A 93 -3.04 16.03 -13.63
CA ALA A 93 -3.22 17.27 -12.86
C ALA A 93 -2.20 17.58 -11.74
N PHE A 94 -1.15 16.78 -11.52
CA PHE A 94 -0.52 16.76 -10.19
C PHE A 94 1.00 16.81 -10.15
N SER A 95 1.57 18.03 -10.19
CA SER A 95 2.88 18.28 -9.56
C SER A 95 2.75 18.70 -8.09
N ASN A 96 1.57 19.19 -7.68
CA ASN A 96 1.31 19.73 -6.34
C ASN A 96 0.67 18.73 -5.37
N LEU A 97 0.40 17.49 -5.80
CA LEU A 97 -0.17 16.45 -4.95
C LEU A 97 0.78 15.29 -4.66
N ILE A 98 2.00 15.26 -5.22
CA ILE A 98 2.92 14.11 -5.13
C ILE A 98 3.23 13.71 -3.68
N THR A 99 3.43 14.71 -2.82
CA THR A 99 3.64 14.49 -1.37
C THR A 99 2.38 13.97 -0.66
N PRO A 100 1.20 14.61 -0.80
CA PRO A 100 -0.08 14.01 -0.37
C PRO A 100 -0.29 12.58 -0.88
N GLU A 101 0.10 12.30 -2.12
CA GLU A 101 -0.09 10.99 -2.76
C GLU A 101 0.80 9.93 -2.12
N TYR A 102 2.07 10.23 -1.84
CA TYR A 102 2.90 9.30 -1.06
C TYR A 102 2.36 9.06 0.35
N GLU A 103 1.88 10.11 1.02
CA GLU A 103 1.28 9.98 2.35
C GLU A 103 0.07 9.03 2.32
N ASP A 104 -0.88 9.27 1.42
CA ASP A 104 -2.08 8.44 1.28
C ASP A 104 -1.73 7.00 0.85
N ILE A 105 -0.82 6.83 -0.12
CA ILE A 105 -0.41 5.51 -0.62
C ILE A 105 0.23 4.67 0.50
N PHE A 106 1.19 5.22 1.24
CA PHE A 106 1.91 4.45 2.26
C PHE A 106 1.10 4.27 3.55
N ARG A 107 0.22 5.22 3.92
CA ARG A 107 -0.78 5.00 4.98
C ARG A 107 -1.74 3.88 4.60
N MET A 108 -2.21 3.86 3.35
CA MET A 108 -3.05 2.77 2.85
C MET A 108 -2.29 1.45 2.79
N TYR A 109 -1.01 1.43 2.42
CA TYR A 109 -0.16 0.24 2.47
C TYR A 109 -0.06 -0.34 3.89
N VAL A 110 0.19 0.50 4.90
CA VAL A 110 0.23 0.07 6.31
C VAL A 110 -1.13 -0.46 6.78
N LEU A 111 -2.23 0.19 6.40
CA LEU A 111 -3.57 -0.32 6.66
C LEU A 111 -3.78 -1.69 5.99
N ALA A 112 -3.38 -1.85 4.73
CA ALA A 112 -3.49 -3.12 4.01
C ALA A 112 -2.63 -4.23 4.63
N GLU A 113 -1.45 -3.91 5.18
CA GLU A 113 -0.62 -4.84 5.97
C GLU A 113 -1.35 -5.29 7.23
N LYS A 114 -1.92 -4.35 7.99
CA LYS A 114 -2.74 -4.66 9.18
C LYS A 114 -3.95 -5.53 8.83
N LEU A 115 -4.63 -5.22 7.72
CA LEU A 115 -5.79 -5.97 7.23
C LEU A 115 -5.41 -7.26 6.48
N GLN A 116 -4.11 -7.55 6.32
CA GLN A 116 -3.62 -8.74 5.61
C GLN A 116 -4.27 -8.89 4.22
N ASP A 117 -4.39 -7.78 3.50
CA ASP A 117 -4.88 -7.75 2.12
C ASP A 117 -3.69 -7.58 1.17
N LYS A 118 -3.27 -8.72 0.60
CA LYS A 118 -2.14 -8.80 -0.33
C LYS A 118 -2.37 -8.02 -1.63
N GLY A 119 -3.59 -8.06 -2.16
CA GLY A 119 -3.92 -7.32 -3.38
C GLY A 119 -3.83 -5.81 -3.16
N ALA A 120 -4.34 -5.34 -2.02
CA ALA A 120 -4.22 -3.95 -1.61
C ALA A 120 -2.77 -3.50 -1.41
N LYS A 121 -1.96 -4.31 -0.71
CA LYS A 121 -0.53 -4.05 -0.53
C LYS A 121 0.19 -3.90 -1.88
N ASN A 122 -0.02 -4.86 -2.78
CA ASN A 122 0.58 -4.84 -4.11
C ASN A 122 0.12 -3.62 -4.93
N GLY A 123 -1.17 -3.28 -4.87
CA GLY A 123 -1.72 -2.08 -5.52
C GLY A 123 -1.08 -0.78 -5.01
N ALA A 124 -0.90 -0.65 -3.69
CA ALA A 124 -0.24 0.50 -3.09
C ALA A 124 1.22 0.63 -3.55
N LEU A 125 1.98 -0.47 -3.56
CA LEU A 125 3.38 -0.45 -4.01
C LEU A 125 3.49 -0.12 -5.51
N ALA A 126 2.59 -0.65 -6.34
CA ALA A 126 2.52 -0.29 -7.75
C ALA A 126 2.23 1.21 -7.95
N ALA A 127 1.27 1.76 -7.18
CA ALA A 127 0.97 3.20 -7.19
C ALA A 127 2.19 4.04 -6.75
N ALA A 128 2.87 3.65 -5.68
CA ALA A 128 4.07 4.36 -5.19
C ALA A 128 5.19 4.36 -6.25
N VAL A 129 5.41 3.24 -6.94
CA VAL A 129 6.37 3.18 -8.06
C VAL A 129 5.95 4.13 -9.18
N SER A 130 4.68 4.13 -9.59
CA SER A 130 4.18 5.04 -10.63
C SER A 130 4.36 6.51 -10.24
N VAL A 131 4.12 6.87 -8.98
CA VAL A 131 4.35 8.22 -8.46
C VAL A 131 5.83 8.59 -8.50
N SER A 132 6.74 7.65 -8.20
CA SER A 132 8.19 7.89 -8.26
C SER A 132 8.73 8.17 -9.67
N GLU A 133 7.99 7.78 -10.71
CA GLU A 133 8.32 8.09 -12.10
C GLU A 133 7.98 9.54 -12.47
N VAL A 134 7.16 10.22 -11.66
CA VAL A 134 6.80 11.62 -11.85
C VAL A 134 7.88 12.50 -11.23
N MET A 135 8.52 13.32 -12.06
CA MET A 135 9.43 14.35 -11.59
C MET A 135 8.64 15.55 -11.05
N ASP A 136 9.16 16.20 -10.01
CA ASP A 136 8.58 17.46 -9.53
C ASP A 136 8.71 18.58 -10.58
N SER A 137 8.13 19.75 -10.29
CA SER A 137 8.20 20.92 -11.17
C SER A 137 9.63 21.46 -11.37
N ALA A 138 10.58 21.03 -10.55
CA ALA A 138 12.01 21.34 -10.63
C ALA A 138 12.84 20.19 -11.25
N ASN A 139 12.18 19.17 -11.81
CA ASN A 139 12.78 18.01 -12.46
C ASN A 139 13.63 17.11 -11.52
N ASN A 140 13.28 17.08 -10.22
CA ASN A 140 13.89 16.17 -9.25
C ASN A 140 13.03 14.93 -9.05
N SER A 141 13.68 13.81 -8.72
CA SER A 141 13.01 12.62 -8.19
C SER A 141 12.36 12.97 -6.85
N THR A 142 11.12 12.54 -6.68
CA THR A 142 10.36 12.72 -5.44
C THR A 142 10.40 11.43 -4.63
N VAL A 143 10.53 11.57 -3.31
CA VAL A 143 10.48 10.44 -2.37
C VAL A 143 9.47 10.74 -1.26
N PRO A 144 8.97 9.72 -0.53
CA PRO A 144 8.15 9.94 0.64
C PRO A 144 8.89 10.79 1.69
N ALA A 145 8.16 11.61 2.44
CA ALA A 145 8.73 12.33 3.59
C ALA A 145 9.23 11.34 4.66
N ALA A 146 10.19 11.77 5.48
CA ALA A 146 10.80 10.91 6.50
C ALA A 146 9.79 10.41 7.56
N GLU A 147 8.75 11.19 7.84
CA GLU A 147 7.61 10.79 8.68
C GLU A 147 6.86 9.60 8.09
N ILE A 148 6.72 9.55 6.76
CA ILE A 148 6.06 8.46 6.05
C ILE A 148 6.96 7.21 6.05
N ALA A 149 8.27 7.36 5.85
CA ALA A 149 9.20 6.27 6.03
C ALA A 149 9.11 5.66 7.44
N ASN A 150 9.07 6.51 8.47
CA ASN A 150 8.88 6.08 9.85
C ASN A 150 7.55 5.35 10.07
N LEU A 151 6.47 5.85 9.47
CA LEU A 151 5.14 5.22 9.53
C LEU A 151 5.19 3.81 8.92
N VAL A 152 5.82 3.64 7.76
CA VAL A 152 5.98 2.33 7.12
C VAL A 152 6.73 1.37 8.02
N TYR A 153 7.86 1.78 8.61
CA TYR A 153 8.63 0.91 9.50
C TYR A 153 7.90 0.56 10.79
N LYS A 154 7.14 1.48 11.38
CA LYS A 154 6.32 1.18 12.56
C LYS A 154 5.14 0.25 12.25
N GLY A 155 4.55 0.42 11.07
CA GLY A 155 3.31 -0.25 10.67
C GLY A 155 3.47 -1.60 9.97
N THR A 156 4.71 -2.02 9.69
CA THR A 156 4.99 -3.24 8.90
C THR A 156 5.99 -4.14 9.61
N PRO A 157 6.00 -5.45 9.34
CA PRO A 157 7.02 -6.37 9.88
C PRO A 157 8.39 -6.21 9.18
N GLU A 158 9.43 -6.75 9.82
CA GLU A 158 10.75 -6.91 9.17
C GLU A 158 10.61 -7.71 7.87
N GLY A 159 11.34 -7.28 6.83
CA GLY A 159 11.28 -7.90 5.51
C GLY A 159 10.10 -7.46 4.64
N SER A 160 9.19 -6.62 5.14
CA SER A 160 8.08 -6.06 4.35
C SER A 160 8.57 -5.39 3.06
N PRO A 161 7.97 -5.68 1.90
CA PRO A 161 8.34 -5.04 0.63
C PRO A 161 8.23 -3.51 0.66
N GLY A 162 7.29 -2.95 1.43
CA GLY A 162 7.15 -1.50 1.59
C GLY A 162 8.37 -0.84 2.24
N ARG A 163 8.97 -1.48 3.25
CA ARG A 163 10.23 -1.00 3.86
C ARG A 163 11.35 -0.93 2.83
N ARG A 164 11.47 -1.96 1.99
CA ARG A 164 12.48 -2.03 0.93
C ARG A 164 12.26 -0.95 -0.13
N LEU A 165 11.03 -0.80 -0.61
CA LEU A 165 10.69 0.21 -1.62
C LEU A 165 11.03 1.63 -1.13
N VAL A 166 10.65 1.97 0.10
CA VAL A 166 10.95 3.29 0.69
C VAL A 166 12.47 3.53 0.70
N ILE A 167 13.27 2.58 1.20
CA ILE A 167 14.73 2.76 1.25
C ILE A 167 15.35 2.88 -0.14
N ASP A 168 14.90 2.05 -1.08
CA ASP A 168 15.37 2.11 -2.45
C ASP A 168 15.03 3.47 -3.10
N MET A 169 13.86 4.06 -2.78
CA MET A 169 13.49 5.42 -3.21
C MET A 169 14.46 6.47 -2.64
N TYR A 170 14.77 6.43 -1.35
CA TYR A 170 15.78 7.30 -0.74
C TYR A 170 17.17 7.13 -1.37
N GLY A 171 17.50 5.92 -1.82
CA GLY A 171 18.71 5.63 -2.58
C GLY A 171 18.79 6.29 -3.96
N MET A 172 17.70 6.86 -4.47
CA MET A 172 17.70 7.64 -5.71
C MET A 172 18.12 9.10 -5.50
N LEU A 173 18.15 9.59 -4.25
CA LEU A 173 18.49 10.97 -3.97
C LEU A 173 20.01 11.21 -4.03
N PRO A 174 20.46 12.37 -4.55
CA PRO A 174 21.80 12.85 -4.31
C PRO A 174 22.07 12.96 -2.81
N PHE A 175 23.29 12.65 -2.36
CA PHE A 175 23.63 12.64 -0.93
C PHE A 175 23.28 13.93 -0.19
N ARG A 176 23.39 15.08 -0.86
CA ARG A 176 23.00 16.38 -0.31
C ARG A 176 21.50 16.49 -0.04
N SER A 177 20.67 16.00 -0.97
CA SER A 177 19.21 15.99 -0.82
C SER A 177 18.78 14.99 0.23
N LEU A 178 19.38 13.79 0.23
CA LEU A 178 19.16 12.78 1.27
C LEU A 178 19.44 13.34 2.67
N PHE A 179 20.58 14.02 2.86
CA PHE A 179 20.92 14.62 4.15
C PHE A 179 19.91 15.69 4.57
N SER A 180 19.47 16.55 3.65
CA SER A 180 18.46 17.57 3.91
C SER A 180 17.11 16.97 4.33
N ASP A 181 16.71 15.84 3.75
CA ASP A 181 15.41 15.20 4.03
C ASP A 181 15.39 14.46 5.37
N VAL A 182 16.55 14.03 5.87
CA VAL A 182 16.65 13.29 7.16
C VAL A 182 17.20 14.15 8.30
N GLU A 183 17.66 15.37 8.00
CA GLU A 183 18.22 16.28 9.00
C GLU A 183 17.12 16.78 9.96
N GLY A 184 17.32 16.57 11.26
CA GLY A 184 16.39 17.05 12.30
C GLY A 184 15.14 16.20 12.49
N ILE A 185 14.90 15.17 11.67
CA ILE A 185 13.77 14.26 11.80
C ILE A 185 14.23 12.96 12.49
N PRO A 186 13.56 12.50 13.56
CA PRO A 186 13.91 11.23 14.20
C PRO A 186 13.58 10.06 13.25
N PHE A 187 14.58 9.59 12.51
CA PHE A 187 14.45 8.45 11.60
C PHE A 187 14.38 7.13 12.38
N HIS A 188 13.52 6.20 11.94
CA HIS A 188 13.35 4.90 12.57
C HIS A 188 14.67 4.15 12.53
N ARG A 189 15.05 3.50 13.65
CA ARG A 189 16.35 2.85 13.79
C ARG A 189 16.63 1.84 12.67
N ASP A 190 15.66 0.98 12.38
CA ASP A 190 15.82 -0.03 11.33
C ASP A 190 15.88 0.61 9.93
N ALA A 191 15.14 1.70 9.71
CA ALA A 191 15.21 2.43 8.45
C ALA A 191 16.58 3.06 8.23
N LEU A 192 17.19 3.59 9.30
CA LEU A 192 18.57 4.10 9.26
C LEU A 192 19.56 2.98 8.95
N ASN A 193 19.41 1.81 9.58
CA ASN A 193 20.28 0.66 9.33
C ASN A 193 20.19 0.20 7.87
N ASP A 194 18.96 0.06 7.35
CA ASP A 194 18.72 -0.37 5.97
C ASP A 194 19.25 0.67 4.97
N LEU A 195 19.09 1.97 5.25
CA LEU A 195 19.66 3.05 4.45
C LEU A 195 21.19 3.00 4.43
N VAL A 196 21.84 2.83 5.59
CA VAL A 196 23.30 2.71 5.70
C VAL A 196 23.80 1.48 4.94
N GLU A 197 23.12 0.35 5.05
CA GLU A 197 23.47 -0.87 4.32
C GLU A 197 23.37 -0.67 2.81
N MET A 198 22.28 -0.05 2.34
CA MET A 198 22.08 0.28 0.92
C MET A 198 23.17 1.22 0.39
N LEU A 199 23.52 2.28 1.14
CA LEU A 199 24.58 3.22 0.76
C LEU A 199 25.95 2.51 0.69
N ASN A 200 26.26 1.64 1.65
CA ASN A 200 27.50 0.86 1.66
C ASN A 200 27.60 -0.06 0.43
N LYS A 201 26.52 -0.79 0.09
CA LYS A 201 26.45 -1.63 -1.11
C LYS A 201 26.65 -0.81 -2.38
N SER A 202 26.05 0.38 -2.45
CA SER A 202 26.18 1.28 -3.60
C SER A 202 27.62 1.76 -3.77
N TYR A 203 28.28 2.17 -2.69
CA TYR A 203 29.68 2.61 -2.71
C TYR A 203 30.64 1.52 -3.20
N GLN A 204 30.44 0.28 -2.77
CA GLN A 204 31.32 -0.85 -3.13
C GLN A 204 31.25 -1.23 -4.62
N LYS A 205 30.13 -0.95 -5.30
CA LYS A 205 29.93 -1.35 -6.70
C LYS A 205 30.58 -0.43 -7.73
N LYS A 206 31.23 0.68 -7.34
CA LYS A 206 31.83 1.70 -8.24
C LYS A 206 30.88 2.34 -9.27
N ASP A 207 29.61 1.99 -9.27
CA ASP A 207 28.57 2.81 -9.89
C ASP A 207 28.42 4.05 -8.99
N GLY A 208 28.49 5.26 -9.55
CA GLY A 208 28.37 6.50 -8.79
C GLY A 208 27.15 6.53 -7.87
N TYR A 209 27.14 7.44 -6.90
CA TYR A 209 26.07 7.62 -5.90
C TYR A 209 24.68 7.39 -6.50
N GLY A 210 23.96 6.42 -5.92
CA GLY A 210 22.50 6.35 -5.86
C GLY A 210 21.72 6.62 -7.15
N GLY A 211 21.17 5.56 -7.76
CA GLY A 211 20.09 5.75 -8.74
C GLY A 211 20.13 4.81 -9.95
N HIS A 212 21.27 4.22 -10.28
CA HIS A 212 21.34 3.44 -11.53
C HIS A 212 20.67 2.06 -11.46
N TRP A 213 20.43 1.52 -10.26
CA TRP A 213 19.82 0.19 -10.06
C TRP A 213 18.30 0.21 -10.22
N PHE A 214 17.62 1.21 -9.63
CA PHE A 214 16.16 1.38 -9.77
C PHE A 214 15.78 1.69 -11.22
N ALA A 215 16.57 2.53 -11.90
CA ALA A 215 16.36 2.91 -13.28
C ALA A 215 16.63 1.77 -14.30
N LYS A 216 17.46 0.78 -13.95
CA LYS A 216 17.81 -0.33 -14.87
C LYS A 216 16.77 -1.44 -14.90
N ASP A 217 16.13 -1.75 -13.77
CA ASP A 217 15.22 -2.89 -13.73
C ASP A 217 13.74 -2.52 -13.83
N LYS A 218 13.29 -1.31 -13.43
CA LYS A 218 11.89 -0.82 -13.59
C LYS A 218 10.79 -1.88 -13.38
N ASN A 219 11.06 -2.88 -12.55
CA ASN A 219 10.25 -4.08 -12.48
C ASN A 219 9.44 -3.95 -11.21
N GLN A 220 8.24 -3.36 -11.32
CA GLN A 220 7.27 -3.30 -10.23
C GLN A 220 7.18 -4.64 -9.49
N LYS A 221 7.30 -5.75 -10.25
CA LYS A 221 7.36 -7.14 -9.76
C LYS A 221 8.38 -7.41 -8.65
N LEU A 222 9.44 -6.61 -8.49
CA LEU A 222 10.42 -6.78 -7.42
C LEU A 222 9.82 -6.56 -6.03
N TYR A 223 8.77 -5.74 -5.96
CA TYR A 223 8.12 -5.34 -4.70
C TYR A 223 6.77 -6.01 -4.50
N LEU A 224 6.22 -6.68 -5.52
CA LEU A 224 4.92 -7.34 -5.43
C LEU A 224 5.07 -8.73 -4.82
N GLU A 225 4.18 -9.06 -3.90
CA GLU A 225 4.06 -10.42 -3.37
C GLU A 225 3.39 -11.32 -4.43
N GLU A 226 3.95 -12.50 -4.72
CA GLU A 226 3.49 -13.41 -5.79
C GLU A 226 2.05 -13.89 -5.58
N GLU A 227 1.14 -13.79 -6.56
CA GLU A 227 -0.20 -14.40 -6.45
C GLU A 227 -0.10 -15.95 -6.38
N GLU A 228 -0.79 -16.56 -5.42
CA GLU A 228 -0.88 -18.03 -5.27
C GLU A 228 -1.87 -18.65 -6.28
#